data_AF-A0A9Q0RJN6-F1
#
_entry.id   AF-A0A9Q0RJN6-F1
#
_cell.length_a   1.000
_cell.length_b   1.000
_cell.length_c   1.000
_cell.angle_alpha   90.00
_cell.angle_beta   90.00
_cell.angle_gamma   90.00
#
_symmetry.space_group_name_H-M   'P 1'
#
loop_
_entity.id
_entity.type
_entity.pdbx_description
1 polymer ?
#
loop_
_entity_poly.entity_id
_entity_poly.type
_entity_poly.pdbx_seq_one_letter_code
_entity_poly.pdbx_strand_id
1 'polypeptide(L)'
;MANKTSCGNNAQLAIKFLNEQLKRKEKSLIKGEIDANSGQTSNTQKLTIKSNDDKILDCCLRMNNEYNMDQYRVILLSNDRNLQNKALVYNISSYSINEFNNQFAEFSEMKYKFLAKNVDSANISSESANDETVKPNSAKRRKNEHSQSTMKANYQVTSQELTQGLSNQNLTARHEQSNSLVEFCIDKLKSTFGEKWNTVFPKFKGETASQMDCLNMMKNNWIGVFSDFFNRNQTVLDLLNWLTNRKNESNQKLFDENLKRLRNFIQNIK
;
A
#
# COMPACT_ATOMS: atom_id res chain seq x y z
N MET A 1 36.35 -17.49 14.87
CA MET A 1 36.02 -17.93 13.49
C MET A 1 34.50 -17.84 13.34
N ALA A 2 33.99 -16.87 12.57
CA ALA A 2 32.55 -16.71 12.36
C ALA A 2 32.03 -17.72 11.32
N ASN A 3 31.00 -18.49 11.67
CA ASN A 3 30.36 -19.49 10.82
C ASN A 3 29.77 -18.85 9.55
N LYS A 4 30.54 -18.87 8.46
CA LYS A 4 30.14 -18.41 7.11
C LYS A 4 29.04 -19.27 6.43
N THR A 5 28.40 -20.19 7.16
CA THR A 5 27.48 -21.21 6.61
C THR A 5 26.00 -20.80 6.59
N SER A 6 25.61 -19.64 7.14
CA SER A 6 24.18 -19.30 7.35
C SER A 6 23.42 -18.92 6.06
N CYS A 7 23.99 -18.07 5.19
CA CYS A 7 23.26 -17.53 4.04
C CYS A 7 23.00 -18.58 2.95
N GLY A 8 24.00 -19.42 2.65
CA GLY A 8 23.87 -20.46 1.62
C GLY A 8 22.79 -21.49 1.96
N ASN A 9 22.72 -21.92 3.21
CA ASN A 9 21.71 -22.89 3.66
C ASN A 9 20.30 -22.28 3.60
N ASN A 10 20.13 -21.04 4.05
CA ASN A 10 18.83 -20.35 3.99
C ASN A 10 18.36 -20.14 2.55
N ALA A 11 19.27 -19.77 1.64
CA ALA A 11 18.95 -19.64 0.22
C ALA A 11 18.51 -20.98 -0.40
N GLN A 12 19.18 -22.09 -0.06
CA GLN A 12 18.78 -23.42 -0.51
C GLN A 12 17.40 -23.82 0.01
N LEU A 13 17.11 -23.55 1.29
CA LEU A 13 15.80 -23.82 1.88
C LEU A 13 14.70 -22.99 1.21
N ALA A 14 14.95 -21.70 0.96
CA ALA A 14 14.01 -20.83 0.26
C ALA A 14 13.73 -21.30 -1.17
N ILE A 15 14.78 -21.67 -1.93
CA ILE A 15 14.63 -22.24 -3.29
C ILE A 15 13.82 -23.53 -3.26
N LYS A 16 14.10 -24.43 -2.30
CA LYS A 16 13.34 -25.68 -2.16
C LYS A 16 11.86 -25.39 -1.89
N PHE A 17 11.57 -24.49 -0.94
CA PHE A 17 10.20 -24.08 -0.62
C PHE A 17 9.49 -23.47 -1.83
N LEU A 18 10.10 -22.52 -2.54
CA LEU A 18 9.52 -21.90 -3.73
C LEU A 18 9.21 -22.93 -4.81
N ASN A 19 10.14 -23.86 -5.06
CA ASN A 19 9.93 -24.95 -6.02
C ASN A 19 8.76 -25.85 -5.64
N GLU A 20 8.63 -26.20 -4.35
CA GLU A 20 7.51 -27.00 -3.85
C GLU A 20 6.17 -26.26 -3.98
N GLN A 21 6.13 -24.95 -3.72
CA GLN A 21 4.91 -24.16 -3.88
C GLN A 21 4.53 -23.99 -5.35
N LEU A 22 5.48 -23.63 -6.22
CA LEU A 22 5.23 -23.45 -7.66
C LEU A 22 4.76 -24.75 -8.35
N LYS A 23 5.24 -25.92 -7.90
CA LYS A 23 4.76 -27.23 -8.38
C LYS A 23 3.28 -27.49 -8.11
N ARG A 24 2.66 -26.80 -7.13
CA ARG A 24 1.23 -26.93 -6.79
C ARG A 24 0.30 -26.20 -7.77
N LYS A 25 0.83 -25.44 -8.74
CA LYS A 25 0.09 -24.72 -9.78
C LYS A 25 -1.05 -23.86 -9.18
N GLU A 26 -2.30 -24.10 -9.58
CA GLU A 26 -3.49 -23.33 -9.19
C GLU A 26 -3.76 -23.32 -7.68
N LYS A 27 -3.27 -24.32 -6.93
CA LYS A 27 -3.39 -24.36 -5.47
C LYS A 27 -2.32 -23.55 -4.75
N SER A 28 -1.33 -23.02 -5.48
CA SER A 28 -0.27 -22.18 -4.92
C SER A 28 -0.78 -20.77 -4.68
N LEU A 29 -0.51 -20.23 -3.49
CA LEU A 29 -0.67 -18.81 -3.21
C LEU A 29 0.54 -17.98 -3.64
N ILE A 30 1.63 -18.64 -4.07
CA ILE A 30 2.86 -18.02 -4.54
C ILE A 30 2.87 -18.04 -6.06
N LYS A 31 3.13 -16.87 -6.65
CA LYS A 31 3.35 -16.68 -8.08
C LYS A 31 4.77 -16.19 -8.31
N GLY A 32 5.39 -16.66 -9.40
CA GLY A 32 6.62 -16.11 -9.92
C GLY A 32 6.30 -15.02 -10.93
N GLU A 33 7.16 -14.01 -11.02
CA GLU A 33 6.96 -12.89 -11.91
C GLU A 33 8.16 -12.77 -12.85
N ILE A 34 7.89 -12.60 -14.14
CA ILE A 34 8.94 -12.54 -15.17
C ILE A 34 9.31 -11.07 -15.38
N ASP A 35 10.61 -10.78 -15.51
CA ASP A 35 11.08 -9.45 -15.90
C ASP A 35 10.54 -9.18 -17.30
N ALA A 36 9.71 -8.13 -17.46
CA ALA A 36 9.10 -7.81 -18.75
C ALA A 36 10.15 -7.61 -19.87
N ASN A 37 11.39 -7.28 -19.49
CA ASN A 37 12.50 -7.08 -20.41
C ASN A 37 13.22 -8.38 -20.79
N SER A 38 12.96 -9.52 -20.13
CA SER A 38 13.65 -10.77 -20.45
C SER A 38 13.21 -11.40 -21.78
N GLY A 39 12.10 -10.93 -22.36
CA GLY A 39 11.56 -11.40 -23.65
C GLY A 39 11.87 -10.53 -24.87
N GLN A 40 12.38 -9.30 -24.69
CA GLN A 40 12.68 -8.40 -25.81
C GLN A 40 14.13 -8.56 -26.28
N THR A 41 14.38 -9.57 -27.10
CA THR A 41 15.65 -9.80 -27.81
C THR A 41 15.76 -9.05 -29.15
N SER A 42 14.91 -8.06 -29.41
CA SER A 42 14.96 -7.28 -30.64
C SER A 42 15.82 -6.02 -30.47
N ASN A 43 17.07 -6.13 -30.94
CA ASN A 43 17.99 -5.09 -31.38
C ASN A 43 17.46 -3.65 -31.34
N THR A 44 18.08 -2.80 -30.49
CA THR A 44 18.35 -1.34 -30.63
C THR A 44 18.00 -0.45 -29.44
N GLN A 45 17.35 -0.94 -28.37
CA GLN A 45 17.16 -0.10 -27.18
C GLN A 45 18.34 -0.21 -26.22
N LYS A 46 19.01 0.94 -26.03
CA LYS A 46 20.01 1.25 -25.01
C LYS A 46 19.69 0.48 -23.72
N LEU A 47 20.54 -0.50 -23.37
CA LEU A 47 20.41 -1.31 -22.17
C LEU A 47 20.52 -0.38 -20.94
N THR A 48 19.41 0.19 -20.51
CA THR A 48 19.35 0.86 -19.22
C THR A 48 19.52 -0.23 -18.18
N ILE A 49 20.73 -0.37 -17.64
CA ILE A 49 21.03 -1.33 -16.57
C ILE A 49 20.19 -0.91 -15.37
N LYS A 50 19.03 -1.54 -15.21
CA LYS A 50 18.18 -1.35 -14.04
C LYS A 50 18.80 -2.07 -12.86
N SER A 51 18.88 -1.40 -11.72
CA SER A 51 19.29 -2.05 -10.48
C SER A 51 18.25 -3.10 -10.07
N ASN A 52 18.62 -4.06 -9.23
CA ASN A 52 17.67 -5.06 -8.75
C ASN A 52 16.50 -4.42 -7.97
N ASP A 53 16.77 -3.31 -7.26
CA ASP A 53 15.74 -2.51 -6.60
C ASP A 53 14.71 -2.00 -7.59
N ASP A 54 15.17 -1.41 -8.71
CA ASP A 54 14.28 -0.84 -9.73
C ASP A 54 13.42 -1.94 -10.36
N LYS A 55 13.97 -3.13 -10.58
CA LYS A 55 13.22 -4.29 -11.08
C LYS A 55 12.14 -4.74 -10.11
N ILE A 56 12.42 -4.74 -8.81
CA ILE A 56 11.42 -5.07 -7.77
C ILE A 56 10.32 -4.01 -7.75
N LEU A 57 10.68 -2.72 -7.84
CA LEU A 57 9.70 -1.63 -7.87
C LEU A 57 8.84 -1.65 -9.14
N ASP A 58 9.43 -1.89 -10.31
CA ASP A 58 8.72 -2.07 -11.57
C ASP A 58 7.72 -3.23 -11.49
N CYS A 59 8.11 -4.34 -10.85
CA CYS A 59 7.23 -5.46 -10.56
C CYS A 59 6.04 -5.04 -9.70
N CYS A 60 6.29 -4.36 -8.57
CA CYS A 60 5.22 -3.86 -7.70
C CYS A 60 4.26 -2.91 -8.45
N LEU A 61 4.79 -1.95 -9.21
CA LEU A 61 3.99 -1.01 -9.98
C LEU A 61 3.12 -1.70 -11.03
N ARG A 62 3.67 -2.69 -11.74
CA ARG A 62 2.90 -3.45 -12.72
C ARG A 62 1.77 -4.25 -12.08
N MET A 63 2.05 -4.94 -10.98
CA MET A 63 0.99 -5.64 -10.22
C MET A 63 -0.09 -4.65 -9.77
N ASN A 64 0.31 -3.48 -9.28
CA ASN A 64 -0.60 -2.44 -8.81
C ASN A 64 -1.53 -1.94 -9.92
N ASN A 65 -1.04 -1.90 -11.17
CA ASN A 65 -1.82 -1.49 -12.33
C ASN A 65 -2.68 -2.63 -12.90
N GLU A 66 -2.20 -3.87 -12.87
CA GLU A 66 -2.89 -5.04 -13.44
C GLU A 66 -4.08 -5.47 -12.59
N TYR A 67 -3.92 -5.49 -11.27
CA TYR A 67 -4.98 -5.86 -10.34
C TYR A 67 -5.81 -4.61 -9.99
N ASN A 68 -6.70 -4.19 -10.91
CA ASN A 68 -7.61 -3.05 -10.74
C ASN A 68 -8.23 -2.97 -9.31
N MET A 69 -8.04 -1.81 -8.69
CA MET A 69 -7.73 -1.62 -7.27
C MET A 69 -8.92 -1.50 -6.31
N ASP A 70 -9.89 -2.41 -6.40
CA ASP A 70 -10.96 -2.50 -5.38
C ASP A 70 -10.82 -3.71 -4.44
N GLN A 71 -10.15 -4.79 -4.88
CA GLN A 71 -10.08 -6.05 -4.14
C GLN A 71 -8.66 -6.44 -3.70
N TYR A 72 -7.62 -5.89 -4.33
CA TYR A 72 -6.23 -6.32 -4.12
C TYR A 72 -5.35 -5.12 -3.77
N ARG A 73 -4.42 -5.33 -2.82
CA ARG A 73 -3.42 -4.34 -2.41
C ARG A 73 -2.03 -4.93 -2.60
N VAL A 74 -1.15 -4.20 -3.26
CA VAL A 74 0.27 -4.55 -3.38
C VAL A 74 1.02 -4.01 -2.15
N ILE A 75 1.75 -4.89 -1.47
CA ILE A 75 2.57 -4.55 -0.31
C ILE A 75 3.97 -5.10 -0.55
N LEU A 76 4.99 -4.25 -0.42
CA LEU A 76 6.39 -4.65 -0.50
C LEU A 76 6.91 -5.08 0.87
N LEU A 77 7.46 -6.29 0.97
CA LEU A 77 8.13 -6.78 2.18
C LEU A 77 9.63 -6.76 1.98
N SER A 78 10.34 -5.92 2.74
CA SER A 78 11.80 -5.83 2.69
C SER A 78 12.33 -5.35 4.04
N ASN A 79 13.53 -5.79 4.43
CA ASN A 79 14.25 -5.20 5.57
C ASN A 79 15.25 -4.12 5.13
N ASP A 80 15.39 -3.89 3.82
CA ASP A 80 16.23 -2.83 3.27
C ASP A 80 15.48 -1.49 3.30
N ARG A 81 15.95 -0.57 4.15
CA ARG A 81 15.36 0.76 4.32
C ARG A 81 15.41 1.61 3.05
N ASN A 82 16.44 1.46 2.22
CA ASN A 82 16.55 2.21 0.98
C ASN A 82 15.46 1.78 -0.01
N LEU A 83 15.25 0.47 -0.15
CA LEU A 83 14.20 -0.07 -1.02
C LEU A 83 12.79 0.29 -0.50
N GLN A 84 12.56 0.23 0.81
CA GLN A 84 11.31 0.71 1.41
C GLN A 84 11.04 2.19 1.12
N ASN A 85 12.04 3.06 1.35
CA ASN A 85 11.89 4.50 1.09
C ASN A 85 11.58 4.77 -0.39
N LYS A 86 12.26 4.06 -1.31
CA LYS A 86 11.93 4.15 -2.75
C LYS A 86 10.49 3.72 -3.01
N ALA A 87 10.02 2.62 -2.42
CA ALA A 87 8.64 2.15 -2.60
C ALA A 87 7.61 3.17 -2.10
N LEU A 88 7.87 3.82 -0.95
CA LEU A 88 7.00 4.86 -0.41
C LEU A 88 6.88 6.08 -1.35
N VAL A 89 7.97 6.48 -2.02
CA VAL A 89 7.92 7.55 -3.04
C VAL A 89 6.97 7.22 -4.20
N TYR A 90 6.84 5.93 -4.53
CA TYR A 90 5.90 5.42 -5.53
C TYR A 90 4.50 5.11 -4.97
N ASN A 91 4.18 5.51 -3.73
CA ASN A 91 2.93 5.18 -3.02
C ASN A 91 2.66 3.66 -2.90
N ILE A 92 3.72 2.84 -2.83
CA ILE A 92 3.60 1.41 -2.55
C ILE A 92 3.80 1.21 -1.05
N SER A 93 2.81 0.62 -0.37
CA SER A 93 2.95 0.27 1.05
C SER A 93 4.13 -0.69 1.23
N SER A 94 5.05 -0.37 2.15
CA SER A 94 6.21 -1.20 2.42
C SER A 94 6.43 -1.42 3.90
N TYR A 95 6.81 -2.64 4.29
CA TYR A 95 7.06 -3.01 5.68
C TYR A 95 8.25 -3.96 5.77
N SER A 96 8.95 -3.92 6.90
CA SER A 96 9.74 -5.08 7.34
C SER A 96 8.81 -6.24 7.70
N ILE A 97 9.36 -7.45 7.79
CA ILE A 97 8.56 -8.62 8.16
C ILE A 97 7.93 -8.46 9.56
N ASN A 98 8.64 -7.83 10.50
CA ASN A 98 8.16 -7.61 11.86
C ASN A 98 7.05 -6.56 11.91
N GLU A 99 7.22 -5.44 11.20
CA GLU A 99 6.19 -4.41 11.09
C GLU A 99 4.93 -4.94 10.42
N PHE A 100 5.08 -5.74 9.36
CA PHE A 100 3.95 -6.39 8.70
C PHE A 100 3.20 -7.30 9.68
N ASN A 101 3.91 -8.16 10.40
CA ASN A 101 3.27 -9.04 11.38
C ASN A 101 2.55 -8.26 12.47
N ASN A 102 3.12 -7.17 12.99
CA ASN A 102 2.47 -6.34 14.01
C ASN A 102 1.23 -5.62 13.47
N GLN A 103 1.32 -5.05 12.26
CA GLN A 103 0.23 -4.32 11.63
C GLN A 103 -0.95 -5.24 11.25
N PHE A 104 -0.65 -6.49 10.88
CA PHE A 104 -1.63 -7.45 10.40
C PHE A 104 -1.86 -8.62 11.36
N ALA A 105 -1.37 -8.53 12.60
CA ALA A 105 -1.49 -9.57 13.63
C ALA A 105 -2.95 -9.98 13.85
N GLU A 106 -3.84 -9.00 13.93
CA GLU A 106 -5.28 -9.19 14.14
C GLU A 106 -5.94 -10.04 13.04
N PHE A 107 -5.43 -9.97 11.80
CA PHE A 107 -5.92 -10.78 10.69
C PHE A 107 -5.44 -12.23 10.77
N SER A 108 -4.25 -12.45 11.35
CA SER A 108 -3.70 -13.80 11.51
C SER A 108 -4.55 -14.63 12.49
N GLU A 109 -4.95 -14.05 13.62
CA GLU A 109 -5.75 -14.74 14.63
C GLU A 109 -7.15 -15.14 14.12
N MET A 110 -7.77 -14.33 13.25
CA MET A 110 -9.06 -14.69 12.64
C MET A 110 -8.93 -15.86 11.66
N LYS A 111 -7.84 -15.93 10.89
CA LYS A 111 -7.64 -16.99 9.89
C LYS A 111 -7.35 -18.35 10.52
N TYR A 112 -6.59 -18.39 11.61
CA TYR A 112 -6.32 -19.64 12.34
C TYR A 112 -7.56 -20.17 13.07
N LYS A 113 -8.45 -19.30 13.58
CA LYS A 113 -9.75 -19.74 14.13
C LYS A 113 -10.67 -20.36 13.08
N PHE A 114 -10.58 -19.93 11.82
CA PHE A 114 -11.37 -20.49 10.72
C PHE A 114 -10.81 -21.82 10.19
N LEU A 115 -9.49 -22.00 10.21
CA LEU A 115 -8.84 -23.25 9.78
C LEU A 115 -8.89 -24.32 10.88
N ALA A 116 -8.73 -23.97 12.16
CA ALA A 116 -8.78 -24.92 13.27
C ALA A 116 -10.16 -25.59 13.42
N LYS A 117 -11.26 -24.84 13.19
CA LYS A 117 -12.62 -25.39 13.24
C LYS A 117 -12.92 -26.47 12.19
N ASN A 118 -12.14 -26.55 11.11
CA ASN A 118 -12.37 -27.51 10.04
C ASN A 118 -11.51 -28.79 10.17
N VAL A 119 -10.59 -28.85 11.13
CA VAL A 119 -9.72 -30.02 11.35
C VAL A 119 -10.35 -30.99 12.36
N ASP A 120 -11.20 -30.52 13.27
CA ASP A 120 -11.83 -31.36 14.30
C ASP A 120 -12.99 -32.24 13.79
N SER A 121 -13.34 -32.18 12.50
CA SER A 121 -14.40 -33.01 11.88
C SER A 121 -13.89 -34.07 10.90
N ALA A 122 -12.57 -34.19 10.73
CA ALA A 122 -11.96 -35.16 9.82
C ALA A 122 -10.89 -36.00 10.55
N ASN A 123 -11.34 -36.83 11.50
CA ASN A 123 -10.56 -37.98 11.95
C ASN A 123 -11.50 -39.14 12.28
N ILE A 124 -11.89 -39.85 11.21
CA ILE A 124 -12.38 -41.23 11.23
C ILE A 124 -11.31 -42.07 10.56
N SER A 125 -10.86 -43.09 11.29
CA SER A 125 -10.14 -44.29 10.83
C SER A 125 -8.70 -44.13 10.33
N SER A 126 -7.76 -44.28 11.27
CA SER A 126 -6.40 -44.72 10.96
C SER A 126 -6.39 -46.23 10.69
N GLU A 127 -6.34 -46.63 9.42
CA GLU A 127 -5.87 -47.94 9.01
C GLU A 127 -4.35 -47.90 8.84
N SER A 128 -3.69 -48.71 9.67
CA SER A 128 -2.27 -49.00 9.66
C SER A 128 -1.94 -49.95 8.50
N ALA A 129 -1.11 -49.48 7.57
CA ALA A 129 -0.42 -50.34 6.62
C ALA A 129 1.07 -49.95 6.52
N ASN A 130 1.90 -50.96 6.74
CA ASN A 130 3.34 -51.00 6.53
C ASN A 130 3.69 -50.56 5.11
N ASP A 131 4.78 -49.81 4.90
CA ASP A 131 5.77 -50.27 3.93
C ASP A 131 7.14 -49.54 3.98
N GLU A 132 8.15 -50.40 3.78
CA GLU A 132 9.50 -50.25 3.28
C GLU A 132 10.34 -48.96 3.39
N THR A 133 11.42 -49.15 4.13
CA THR A 133 12.70 -48.44 4.11
C THR A 133 13.35 -48.39 2.72
N VAL A 134 13.42 -47.20 2.12
CA VAL A 134 14.28 -46.92 0.95
C VAL A 134 15.43 -46.00 1.33
N LYS A 135 16.66 -46.52 1.17
CA LYS A 135 17.95 -45.83 1.39
C LYS A 135 18.18 -44.73 0.34
N PRO A 136 18.67 -43.53 0.71
CA PRO A 136 19.14 -42.55 -0.27
C PRO A 136 20.59 -42.82 -0.68
N ASN A 137 20.78 -43.06 -1.98
CA ASN A 137 22.09 -43.13 -2.63
C ASN A 137 22.76 -41.76 -2.72
N SER A 138 24.08 -41.80 -2.61
CA SER A 138 25.01 -40.70 -2.41
C SER A 138 25.26 -39.84 -3.66
N ALA A 139 25.62 -38.60 -3.35
CA ALA A 139 25.95 -37.48 -4.21
C ALA A 139 27.00 -37.75 -5.32
N LYS A 140 26.77 -37.17 -6.51
CA LYS A 140 27.84 -36.75 -7.43
C LYS A 140 27.81 -35.24 -7.61
N ARG A 141 28.80 -34.61 -6.98
CA ARG A 141 29.06 -33.17 -6.90
C ARG A 141 29.94 -32.77 -8.10
N ARG A 142 29.38 -32.08 -9.10
CA ARG A 142 30.16 -31.45 -10.19
C ARG A 142 30.60 -30.05 -9.75
N LYS A 143 31.92 -29.84 -9.72
CA LYS A 143 32.58 -28.53 -9.60
C LYS A 143 32.41 -27.79 -10.94
N ASN A 144 32.04 -26.51 -10.89
CA ASN A 144 32.27 -25.56 -11.99
C ASN A 144 32.95 -24.31 -11.41
N GLU A 145 34.13 -24.03 -11.94
CA GLU A 145 35.00 -22.88 -11.69
C GLU A 145 34.46 -21.69 -12.49
N HIS A 146 34.17 -20.56 -11.86
CA HIS A 146 35.03 -19.37 -11.73
C HIS A 146 35.37 -18.66 -13.05
N SER A 147 34.76 -17.49 -13.26
CA SER A 147 35.36 -16.37 -14.00
C SER A 147 34.71 -15.08 -13.50
N GLN A 148 35.43 -14.37 -12.64
CA GLN A 148 35.13 -12.99 -12.22
C GLN A 148 35.72 -12.04 -13.27
N SER A 149 34.87 -11.22 -13.88
CA SER A 149 35.30 -10.05 -14.64
C SER A 149 34.85 -8.80 -13.89
N THR A 150 35.84 -8.04 -13.41
CA THR A 150 35.69 -6.76 -12.74
C THR A 150 35.74 -5.65 -13.78
N MET A 151 34.63 -4.93 -13.98
CA MET A 151 34.67 -3.61 -14.63
C MET A 151 34.10 -2.57 -13.67
N LYS A 152 34.99 -1.68 -13.24
CA LYS A 152 34.68 -0.43 -12.55
C LYS A 152 34.22 0.57 -13.61
N ALA A 153 33.05 1.17 -13.43
CA ALA A 153 32.63 2.34 -14.17
C ALA A 153 32.13 3.40 -13.19
N ASN A 154 32.84 4.53 -13.17
CA ASN A 154 32.38 5.80 -12.62
C ASN A 154 31.12 6.24 -13.38
N TYR A 155 30.08 6.66 -12.68
CA TYR A 155 29.06 7.52 -13.27
C TYR A 155 28.60 8.59 -12.29
N GLN A 156 28.71 9.83 -12.75
CA GLN A 156 28.24 11.03 -12.10
C GLN A 156 26.73 11.22 -12.27
N VAL A 157 26.19 11.84 -11.23
CA VAL A 157 24.82 12.27 -10.95
C VAL A 157 24.37 13.36 -11.90
N THR A 158 23.21 13.23 -12.56
CA THR A 158 22.31 14.38 -12.86
C THR A 158 20.90 13.89 -13.24
N SER A 159 19.98 13.76 -12.28
CA SER A 159 18.52 13.60 -12.54
C SER A 159 17.60 13.99 -11.35
N GLN A 160 18.12 14.52 -10.23
CA GLN A 160 17.34 14.68 -8.99
C GLN A 160 16.57 16.01 -8.86
N GLU A 161 16.74 16.98 -9.77
CA GLU A 161 16.17 18.33 -9.57
C GLU A 161 14.76 18.53 -10.14
N LEU A 162 14.28 17.68 -11.06
CA LEU A 162 12.92 17.87 -11.62
C LEU A 162 11.80 17.24 -10.77
N THR A 163 12.07 16.20 -9.98
CA THR A 163 11.05 15.49 -9.19
C THR A 163 10.78 16.12 -7.82
N GLN A 164 11.72 16.89 -7.25
CA GLN A 164 11.51 17.57 -5.97
C GLN A 164 10.54 18.78 -6.08
N GLY A 165 10.50 19.46 -7.24
CA GLY A 165 9.60 20.61 -7.45
C GLY A 165 8.11 20.26 -7.49
N LEU A 166 7.76 19.12 -8.10
CA LEU A 166 6.37 18.65 -8.25
C LEU A 166 5.76 18.12 -6.94
N SER A 167 6.58 17.62 -6.01
CA SER A 167 6.12 17.11 -4.72
C SER A 167 5.71 18.25 -3.78
N ASN A 168 6.48 19.34 -3.74
CA ASN A 168 6.22 20.47 -2.84
C ASN A 168 4.97 21.28 -3.24
N GLN A 169 4.70 21.44 -4.55
CA GLN A 169 3.52 22.17 -5.02
C GLN A 169 2.20 21.49 -4.62
N ASN A 170 2.17 20.15 -4.60
CA ASN A 170 0.97 19.40 -4.22
C ASN A 170 0.67 19.50 -2.71
N LEU A 171 1.69 19.57 -1.87
CA LEU A 171 1.52 19.74 -0.42
C LEU A 171 0.92 21.11 -0.08
N THR A 172 1.44 22.18 -0.67
CA THR A 172 0.90 23.55 -0.44
C THR A 172 -0.55 23.65 -0.87
N ALA A 173 -0.90 23.15 -2.06
CA ALA A 173 -2.28 23.16 -2.54
C ALA A 173 -3.25 22.38 -1.62
N ARG A 174 -2.79 21.29 -1.01
CA ARG A 174 -3.59 20.48 -0.08
C ARG A 174 -3.78 21.18 1.27
N HIS A 175 -2.76 21.87 1.77
CA HIS A 175 -2.87 22.69 2.97
C HIS A 175 -3.87 23.84 2.77
N GLU A 176 -3.79 24.54 1.63
CA GLU A 176 -4.76 25.58 1.28
C GLU A 176 -6.19 25.02 1.16
N GLN A 177 -6.34 23.79 0.65
CA GLN A 177 -7.62 23.06 0.62
C GLN A 177 -8.19 22.82 2.01
N SER A 178 -7.37 22.35 2.94
CA SER A 178 -7.81 22.13 4.31
C SER A 178 -8.23 23.45 4.98
N ASN A 179 -7.43 24.51 4.85
CA ASN A 179 -7.69 25.79 5.51
C ASN A 179 -9.00 26.44 5.07
N SER A 180 -9.29 26.44 3.76
CA SER A 180 -10.53 27.01 3.23
C SER A 180 -11.78 26.29 3.76
N LEU A 181 -11.72 24.97 3.99
CA LEU A 181 -12.85 24.21 4.54
C LEU A 181 -13.05 24.50 6.03
N VAL A 182 -11.94 24.63 6.77
CA VAL A 182 -11.94 25.03 8.19
C VAL A 182 -12.57 26.42 8.36
N GLU A 183 -12.09 27.40 7.59
CA GLU A 183 -12.62 28.78 7.62
C GLU A 183 -14.12 28.81 7.34
N PHE A 184 -14.58 28.07 6.32
CA PHE A 184 -16.00 27.95 6.01
C PHE A 184 -16.80 27.36 7.19
N CYS A 185 -16.33 26.30 7.82
CA CYS A 185 -17.01 25.70 8.96
C CYS A 185 -17.12 26.69 10.13
N ILE A 186 -16.02 27.39 10.46
CA ILE A 186 -16.01 28.37 11.54
C ILE A 186 -16.94 29.54 11.24
N ASP A 187 -16.89 30.08 10.01
CA ASP A 187 -17.78 31.17 9.57
C ASP A 187 -19.25 30.81 9.75
N LYS A 188 -19.67 29.63 9.26
CA LYS A 188 -21.07 29.21 9.35
C LYS A 188 -21.49 28.89 10.78
N LEU A 189 -20.63 28.26 11.57
CA LEU A 189 -20.89 28.02 12.99
C LEU A 189 -21.04 29.33 13.78
N LYS A 190 -20.17 30.31 13.53
CA LYS A 190 -20.29 31.65 14.13
C LYS A 190 -21.55 32.38 13.67
N SER A 191 -21.90 32.28 12.39
CA SER A 191 -23.14 32.89 11.88
C SER A 191 -24.40 32.30 12.52
N THR A 192 -24.41 31.01 12.85
CA THR A 192 -25.58 30.34 13.44
C THR A 192 -25.63 30.46 14.97
N PHE A 193 -24.50 30.36 15.66
CA PHE A 193 -24.45 30.27 17.14
C PHE A 193 -23.74 31.45 17.81
N GLY A 194 -23.26 32.43 17.04
CA GLY A 194 -22.47 33.56 17.53
C GLY A 194 -21.15 33.12 18.17
N GLU A 195 -20.66 33.91 19.13
CA GLU A 195 -19.41 33.64 19.84
C GLU A 195 -19.43 32.35 20.68
N LYS A 196 -20.61 31.79 20.95
CA LYS A 196 -20.76 30.58 21.77
C LYS A 196 -20.64 29.27 20.98
N TRP A 197 -20.37 29.34 19.68
CA TRP A 197 -20.28 28.14 18.82
C TRP A 197 -19.29 27.10 19.36
N ASN A 198 -18.17 27.52 19.94
CA ASN A 198 -17.16 26.65 20.53
C ASN A 198 -17.68 25.88 21.76
N THR A 199 -18.63 26.46 22.50
CA THR A 199 -19.30 25.81 23.64
C THR A 199 -20.27 24.74 23.15
N VAL A 200 -20.95 24.99 22.01
CA VAL A 200 -21.88 24.03 21.40
C VAL A 200 -21.13 22.86 20.76
N PHE A 201 -19.96 23.13 20.16
CA PHE A 201 -19.13 22.14 19.45
C PHE A 201 -17.72 22.00 20.05
N PRO A 202 -17.57 21.58 21.32
CA PRO A 202 -16.28 21.58 22.02
C PRO A 202 -15.28 20.58 21.44
N LYS A 203 -15.75 19.60 20.65
CA LYS A 203 -14.90 18.61 19.98
C LYS A 203 -14.23 19.16 18.72
N PHE A 204 -14.75 20.25 18.14
CA PHE A 204 -14.22 20.80 16.90
C PHE A 204 -13.25 21.95 17.20
N LYS A 205 -11.97 21.62 17.13
CA LYS A 205 -10.88 22.56 17.40
C LYS A 205 -10.53 23.34 16.14
N GLY A 206 -11.31 24.36 15.81
CA GLY A 206 -11.23 25.11 14.54
C GLY A 206 -9.81 25.28 13.98
N GLU A 207 -8.90 25.89 14.74
CA GLU A 207 -7.52 26.18 14.28
C GLU A 207 -6.66 24.93 13.99
N THR A 208 -6.96 23.80 14.63
CA THR A 208 -6.20 22.55 14.50
C THR A 208 -7.03 21.44 13.88
N ALA A 209 -8.19 21.75 13.32
CA ALA A 209 -9.12 20.75 12.80
C ALA A 209 -8.54 20.14 11.52
N SER A 210 -8.53 18.81 11.46
CA SER A 210 -8.17 18.13 10.21
C SER A 210 -9.28 18.32 9.18
N GLN A 211 -8.95 18.11 7.91
CA GLN A 211 -9.93 18.09 6.84
C GLN A 211 -11.06 17.08 7.11
N MET A 212 -10.74 15.92 7.70
CA MET A 212 -11.72 14.90 8.04
C MET A 212 -12.63 15.34 9.19
N ASP A 213 -12.10 16.08 10.16
CA ASP A 213 -12.91 16.67 11.24
C ASP A 213 -13.94 17.65 10.66
N CYS A 214 -13.55 18.46 9.67
CA CYS A 214 -14.45 19.39 8.98
C CYS A 214 -15.55 18.65 8.22
N LEU A 215 -15.19 17.60 7.45
CA LEU A 215 -16.16 16.81 6.70
C LEU A 215 -17.16 16.11 7.63
N ASN A 216 -16.68 15.52 8.74
CA ASN A 216 -17.54 14.91 9.74
C ASN A 216 -18.42 15.94 10.46
N MET A 217 -17.88 17.13 10.75
CA MET A 217 -18.63 18.24 11.33
C MET A 217 -19.78 18.66 10.42
N MET A 218 -19.50 18.84 9.12
CA MET A 218 -20.50 19.20 8.11
C MET A 218 -21.59 18.15 7.98
N LYS A 219 -21.21 16.86 7.90
CA LYS A 219 -22.15 15.76 7.79
C LYS A 219 -23.05 15.63 9.02
N ASN A 220 -22.45 15.59 10.21
CA ASN A 220 -23.19 15.33 11.45
C ASN A 220 -24.13 16.47 11.82
N ASN A 221 -23.82 17.69 11.36
CA ASN A 221 -24.63 18.88 11.61
C ASN A 221 -25.25 19.43 10.33
N TRP A 222 -25.45 18.56 9.33
CA TRP A 222 -25.99 18.96 8.03
C TRP A 222 -27.32 19.67 8.18
N ILE A 223 -28.31 19.03 8.81
CA ILE A 223 -29.66 19.58 8.93
C ILE A 223 -29.67 20.87 9.75
N GLY A 224 -28.98 20.89 10.90
CA GLY A 224 -29.07 21.99 11.88
C GLY A 224 -28.23 23.21 11.57
N VAL A 225 -27.22 23.10 10.70
CA VAL A 225 -26.29 24.20 10.42
C VAL A 225 -26.10 24.41 8.93
N PHE A 226 -25.70 23.36 8.20
CA PHE A 226 -25.17 23.54 6.85
C PHE A 226 -26.25 23.53 5.75
N SER A 227 -27.35 22.81 5.94
CA SER A 227 -28.28 22.48 4.85
C SER A 227 -28.90 23.71 4.21
N ASP A 228 -29.27 24.73 5.00
CA ASP A 228 -29.89 25.95 4.47
C ASP A 228 -28.90 26.78 3.64
N PHE A 229 -27.60 26.80 3.98
CA PHE A 229 -26.57 27.47 3.17
C PHE A 229 -26.36 26.84 1.79
N PHE A 230 -26.71 25.56 1.63
CA PHE A 230 -26.66 24.86 0.35
C PHE A 230 -28.04 24.74 -0.30
N ASN A 231 -29.06 25.49 0.13
CA ASN A 231 -30.44 25.34 -0.34
C ASN A 231 -30.93 23.88 -0.27
N ARG A 232 -30.48 23.15 0.75
CA ARG A 232 -30.76 21.72 0.98
C ARG A 232 -30.40 20.84 -0.22
N ASN A 233 -29.34 21.20 -0.94
CA ASN A 233 -28.86 20.47 -2.11
C ASN A 233 -28.42 19.05 -1.74
N GLN A 234 -29.19 18.06 -2.18
CA GLN A 234 -28.95 16.64 -1.90
C GLN A 234 -27.61 16.16 -2.47
N THR A 235 -27.16 16.69 -3.61
CA THR A 235 -25.87 16.32 -4.22
C THR A 235 -24.70 16.66 -3.30
N VAL A 236 -24.77 17.75 -2.53
CA VAL A 236 -23.73 18.12 -1.57
C VAL A 236 -23.72 17.15 -0.39
N LEU A 237 -24.89 16.75 0.10
CA LEU A 237 -25.00 15.76 1.18
C LEU A 237 -24.47 14.39 0.73
N ASP A 238 -24.81 13.94 -0.46
CA ASP A 238 -24.32 12.69 -1.03
C ASP A 238 -22.79 12.72 -1.18
N LEU A 239 -22.24 13.86 -1.61
CA LEU A 239 -20.81 14.10 -1.71
C LEU A 239 -20.12 14.05 -0.33
N LEU A 240 -20.71 14.67 0.70
CA LEU A 240 -20.20 14.60 2.08
C LEU A 240 -20.25 13.17 2.62
N ASN A 241 -21.34 12.44 2.37
CA ASN A 241 -21.47 11.04 2.76
C ASN A 241 -20.39 10.19 2.09
N TRP A 242 -20.15 10.41 0.79
CA TRP A 242 -19.10 9.72 0.05
C TRP A 242 -17.70 10.04 0.62
N LEU A 243 -17.41 11.32 0.87
CA LEU A 243 -16.12 11.77 1.39
C LEU A 243 -15.84 11.24 2.81
N THR A 244 -16.87 11.15 3.67
CA THR A 244 -16.73 10.71 5.07
C THR A 244 -16.76 9.20 5.26
N ASN A 245 -17.48 8.45 4.42
CA ASN A 245 -17.58 6.99 4.54
C ASN A 245 -16.33 6.27 4.00
N ARG A 246 -15.40 7.01 3.37
CA ARG A 246 -14.17 6.44 2.83
C ARG A 246 -13.17 6.16 3.95
N LYS A 247 -13.15 4.91 4.41
CA LYS A 247 -12.15 4.40 5.37
C LYS A 247 -10.83 3.96 4.72
N ASN A 248 -10.78 3.84 3.38
CA ASN A 248 -9.61 3.29 2.66
C ASN A 248 -9.19 4.19 1.49
N GLU A 249 -7.90 4.54 1.46
CA GLU A 249 -7.22 5.55 0.64
C GLU A 249 -7.00 5.18 -0.84
N SER A 250 -7.67 4.16 -1.39
CA SER A 250 -7.27 3.54 -2.68
C SER A 250 -7.47 4.42 -3.92
N ASN A 251 -8.12 5.59 -3.83
CA ASN A 251 -8.18 6.54 -4.94
C ASN A 251 -8.12 7.99 -4.42
N GLN A 252 -6.94 8.37 -3.92
CA GLN A 252 -6.63 9.72 -3.47
C GLN A 252 -6.98 10.77 -4.53
N LYS A 253 -6.72 10.50 -5.82
CA LYS A 253 -7.06 11.41 -6.91
C LYS A 253 -8.55 11.70 -6.99
N LEU A 254 -9.41 10.68 -6.97
CA LEU A 254 -10.86 10.87 -6.97
C LEU A 254 -11.35 11.56 -5.69
N PHE A 255 -10.69 11.31 -4.56
CA PHE A 255 -10.97 12.03 -3.32
C PHE A 255 -10.68 13.52 -3.47
N ASP A 256 -9.51 13.87 -4.00
CA ASP A 256 -9.11 15.26 -4.24
C ASP A 256 -10.02 15.95 -5.27
N GLU A 257 -10.43 15.24 -6.32
CA GLU A 257 -11.40 15.74 -7.30
C GLU A 257 -12.78 16.03 -6.67
N ASN A 258 -13.28 15.11 -5.84
CA ASN A 258 -14.55 15.29 -5.15
C ASN A 258 -14.48 16.37 -4.06
N LEU A 259 -13.34 16.50 -3.38
CA LEU A 259 -13.09 17.59 -2.45
C LEU A 259 -13.07 18.94 -3.17
N LYS A 260 -12.43 19.00 -4.35
CA LYS A 260 -12.45 20.18 -5.22
C LYS A 260 -13.88 20.53 -5.66
N ARG A 261 -14.71 19.53 -5.99
CA ARG A 261 -16.15 19.76 -6.28
C ARG A 261 -16.88 20.35 -5.08
N LEU A 262 -16.68 19.81 -3.88
CA LEU A 262 -17.28 20.35 -2.64
C LEU A 262 -16.86 21.81 -2.42
N ARG A 263 -15.59 22.14 -2.62
CA ARG A 263 -15.09 23.51 -2.53
C ARG A 263 -15.76 24.44 -3.53
N ASN A 264 -15.97 23.99 -4.77
CA ASN A 264 -16.67 24.80 -5.76
C ASN A 264 -18.11 25.12 -5.30
N PHE A 265 -18.80 24.17 -4.67
CA PHE A 265 -20.10 24.46 -4.04
C PHE A 265 -19.96 25.52 -2.95
N ILE A 266 -18.98 25.39 -2.05
CA ILE A 266 -18.72 26.36 -0.98
C ILE A 266 -18.47 27.77 -1.52
N GLN A 267 -17.67 27.90 -2.58
CA GLN A 267 -17.33 29.20 -3.19
C GLN A 267 -18.54 29.88 -3.84
N ASN A 268 -19.55 29.12 -4.25
CA ASN A 268 -20.78 29.62 -4.86
C ASN A 268 -21.85 30.06 -3.83
N ILE A 269 -21.60 29.90 -2.53
CA ILE A 269 -22.54 30.29 -1.45
C ILE A 269 -22.39 31.78 -1.07
N LYS A 270 -21.54 32.54 -1.78
CA LYS A 270 -21.35 33.97 -1.54
C LYS A 270 -22.61 34.79 -1.79
#